data_AF-A0ABC8V162-F1
#
_entry.id   AF-A0ABC8V162-F1
#
_cell.length_a   1.000
_cell.length_b   1.000
_cell.length_c   1.000
_cell.angle_alpha   90.00
_cell.angle_beta   90.00
_cell.angle_gamma   90.00
#
_symmetry.space_group_name_H-M   'P 1'
#
loop_
_entity.id
_entity.type
_entity.pdbx_description
1 polymer ?
#
loop_
_entity_poly.entity_id
_entity_poly.type
_entity_poly.pdbx_seq_one_letter_code
_entity_poly.pdbx_strand_id
1 'polypeptide(L)'
;MLDEGSPTSDPQRKGEEEEADELCRTLEENEDKSRTASEMGDVLYHAMVLLALKSVKVEEVLQVLRQRFTQSGIAEKKSRKLQG
;
A
#
# COMPACT_ATOMS: atom_id res chain seq x y z
N MET A 1 -30.78 -14.18 16.25
CA MET A 1 -29.79 -14.25 15.16
C MET A 1 -29.51 -12.81 14.77
N LEU A 2 -28.51 -12.19 15.37
CA LEU A 2 -28.11 -10.83 14.98
C LEU A 2 -27.25 -10.99 13.73
N ASP A 3 -27.66 -10.33 12.66
CA ASP A 3 -26.93 -10.22 11.41
C ASP A 3 -25.67 -9.39 11.70
N GLU A 4 -24.56 -10.09 11.96
CA GLU A 4 -23.23 -9.49 12.02
C GLU A 4 -22.96 -8.91 10.63
N GLY A 5 -23.07 -7.59 10.51
CA GLY A 5 -22.97 -6.88 9.24
C GLY A 5 -21.82 -7.38 8.39
N SER A 6 -22.11 -7.66 7.11
CA SER A 6 -21.15 -8.07 6.10
C SER A 6 -19.84 -7.26 6.21
N PRO A 7 -18.65 -7.90 6.17
CA PRO A 7 -17.33 -7.26 6.27
C PRO A 7 -17.03 -6.25 5.14
N THR A 8 -17.96 -6.05 4.21
CA THR A 8 -17.91 -5.11 3.10
C THR A 8 -18.41 -3.70 3.44
N SER A 9 -18.88 -3.46 4.66
CA SER A 9 -19.48 -2.17 5.07
C SER A 9 -18.57 -1.29 5.93
N ASP A 10 -17.31 -1.71 6.15
CA ASP A 10 -16.32 -0.88 6.84
C ASP A 10 -15.96 0.35 5.98
N PRO A 11 -16.33 1.58 6.41
CA PRO A 11 -16.06 2.80 5.65
C PRO A 11 -14.58 2.99 5.35
N GLN A 12 -13.71 2.48 6.22
CA GLN A 12 -12.27 2.60 6.06
C GLN A 12 -11.76 1.76 4.89
N ARG A 13 -12.29 0.53 4.76
CA ARG A 13 -11.91 -0.38 3.67
C ARG A 13 -12.32 0.18 2.32
N LYS A 14 -13.53 0.73 2.24
CA LYS A 14 -14.04 1.34 1.01
C LYS A 14 -13.20 2.54 0.59
N GLY A 15 -12.81 3.38 1.56
CA GLY A 15 -11.88 4.49 1.29
C GLY A 15 -10.54 4.02 0.73
N GLU A 16 -9.90 3.03 1.35
CA GLU A 16 -8.61 2.52 0.83
C GLU A 16 -8.68 1.94 -0.59
N GLU A 17 -9.76 1.22 -0.92
CA GLU A 17 -9.97 0.69 -2.27
C GLU A 17 -10.19 1.83 -3.29
N GLU A 18 -10.94 2.88 -2.91
CA GLU A 18 -11.16 4.06 -3.75
C GLU A 18 -9.85 4.86 -3.99
N GLU A 19 -9.08 5.16 -2.94
CA GLU A 19 -7.83 5.94 -3.07
C GLU A 19 -6.77 5.20 -3.91
N ALA A 20 -6.68 3.87 -3.78
CA ALA A 20 -5.76 3.07 -4.58
C ALA A 20 -6.12 3.09 -6.07
N ASP A 21 -7.42 3.10 -6.39
CA ASP A 21 -7.93 3.22 -7.75
C ASP A 21 -7.69 4.64 -8.31
N GLU A 22 -7.89 5.69 -7.52
CA GLU A 22 -7.61 7.08 -7.93
C GLU A 22 -6.13 7.31 -8.20
N LEU A 23 -5.23 6.81 -7.35
CA LEU A 23 -3.79 6.84 -7.59
C LEU A 23 -3.39 6.09 -8.88
N CYS A 24 -4.04 4.96 -9.18
CA CYS A 24 -3.78 4.24 -10.44
C CYS A 24 -4.21 5.05 -11.67
N ARG A 25 -5.33 5.77 -11.58
CA ARG A 25 -5.84 6.61 -12.68
C ARG A 25 -4.91 7.77 -13.02
N THR A 26 -4.15 8.31 -12.06
CA THR A 26 -3.20 9.40 -12.38
C THR A 26 -2.15 8.96 -13.41
N LEU A 27 -1.79 7.67 -13.43
CA LEU A 27 -0.90 7.07 -14.42
C LEU A 27 -1.59 6.87 -15.78
N GLU A 28 -2.87 6.48 -15.78
CA GLU A 28 -3.65 6.21 -17.01
C GLU A 28 -4.03 7.50 -17.74
N GLU A 29 -4.33 8.56 -16.98
CA GLU A 29 -4.77 9.86 -17.51
C GLU A 29 -3.60 10.84 -17.75
N ASN A 30 -2.36 10.40 -17.50
CA ASN A 30 -1.13 11.18 -17.66
C ASN A 30 -1.21 12.54 -16.93
N GLU A 31 -1.76 12.50 -15.70
CA GLU A 31 -1.95 13.67 -14.87
C GLU A 31 -0.62 14.26 -14.36
N ASP A 32 -0.66 15.49 -13.88
CA ASP A 32 0.54 16.16 -13.40
C ASP A 32 1.03 15.63 -12.03
N LYS A 33 2.29 15.95 -11.73
CA LYS A 33 2.98 15.49 -10.51
C LYS A 33 2.29 15.92 -9.22
N SER A 34 1.60 17.07 -9.21
CA SER A 34 0.88 17.57 -8.04
C SER A 34 -0.34 16.71 -7.75
N ARG A 35 -1.08 16.32 -8.79
CA ARG A 35 -2.24 15.44 -8.66
C ARG A 35 -1.83 14.06 -8.16
N THR A 36 -0.79 13.47 -8.76
CA THR A 36 -0.22 12.19 -8.29
C THR A 36 0.26 12.25 -6.83
N ALA A 37 0.86 13.36 -6.41
CA ALA A 37 1.29 13.55 -5.02
C ALA A 37 0.11 13.68 -4.05
N SER A 38 -1.00 14.29 -4.47
CA SER A 38 -2.23 14.38 -3.69
C SER A 38 -2.81 12.99 -3.45
N GLU A 39 -3.07 12.22 -4.51
CA GLU A 39 -3.66 10.88 -4.42
C GLU A 39 -2.78 9.92 -3.60
N MET A 40 -1.45 10.00 -3.77
CA MET A 40 -0.53 9.21 -2.92
C MET A 40 -0.61 9.64 -1.45
N GLY A 41 -0.85 10.92 -1.19
CA GLY A 41 -1.08 11.44 0.16
C GLY A 41 -2.31 10.81 0.81
N ASP A 42 -3.41 10.72 0.06
CA ASP A 42 -4.66 10.15 0.53
C ASP A 42 -4.54 8.63 0.77
N VAL A 43 -3.90 7.88 -0.15
CA VAL A 43 -3.54 6.47 0.05
C VAL A 43 -2.74 6.25 1.33
N LEU A 44 -1.69 7.05 1.57
CA LEU A 44 -0.85 6.92 2.76
C LEU A 44 -1.63 7.27 4.04
N TYR A 45 -2.50 8.27 3.99
CA TYR A 45 -3.34 8.66 5.12
C TYR A 45 -4.27 7.52 5.52
N HIS A 46 -5.02 6.96 4.56
CA HIS A 46 -5.97 5.88 4.83
C HIS A 46 -5.26 4.61 5.33
N ALA A 47 -4.10 4.27 4.75
CA ALA A 47 -3.28 3.17 5.22
C ALA A 47 -2.83 3.35 6.69
N MET A 48 -2.39 4.55 7.09
CA MET A 48 -2.01 4.81 8.48
C MET A 48 -3.20 4.66 9.45
N VAL A 49 -4.39 5.12 9.05
CA VAL A 49 -5.61 4.98 9.85
C VAL A 49 -5.99 3.50 9.99
N LEU A 50 -5.90 2.69 8.94
CA LEU A 50 -6.16 1.24 9.03
C LEU A 50 -5.17 0.54 9.97
N LEU A 51 -3.87 0.88 9.90
CA LEU A 51 -2.87 0.32 10.81
C LEU A 51 -3.24 0.61 12.27
N ALA A 52 -3.68 1.84 12.58
CA ALA A 52 -4.15 2.21 13.91
C ALA A 52 -5.38 1.40 14.34
N LEU A 53 -6.38 1.24 13.47
CA LEU A 53 -7.58 0.43 13.74
C LEU A 53 -7.25 -1.04 14.01
N LYS A 54 -6.24 -1.59 13.32
CA LYS A 54 -5.78 -2.97 13.51
C LYS A 54 -4.72 -3.11 14.61
N SER A 55 -4.37 -2.02 15.29
CA SER A 55 -3.29 -1.98 16.31
C SER A 55 -1.94 -2.48 15.79
N VAL A 56 -1.66 -2.31 14.49
CA VAL A 56 -0.39 -2.66 13.87
C VAL A 56 0.55 -1.46 13.96
N LYS A 57 1.78 -1.70 14.42
CA LYS A 57 2.77 -0.63 14.54
C LYS A 57 3.47 -0.37 13.20
N VAL A 58 3.82 0.88 12.93
CA VAL A 58 4.53 1.26 11.70
C VAL A 58 5.88 0.53 11.58
N GLU A 59 6.53 0.23 12.69
CA GLU A 59 7.78 -0.54 12.73
C GLU A 59 7.64 -1.95 12.15
N GLU A 60 6.48 -2.58 12.32
CA GLU A 60 6.17 -3.90 11.76
C GLU A 60 6.03 -3.83 10.23
N VAL A 61 5.36 -2.78 9.72
CA VAL A 61 5.29 -2.52 8.28
C VAL A 61 6.67 -2.25 7.69
N LEU A 62 7.49 -1.44 8.37
CA LEU A 62 8.87 -1.18 7.96
C LEU A 62 9.72 -2.46 7.98
N GLN A 63 9.46 -3.40 8.89
CA GLN A 63 10.13 -4.70 8.89
C GLN A 63 9.76 -5.53 7.67
N VAL A 64 8.48 -5.59 7.28
CA VAL A 64 8.03 -6.25 6.05
C VAL A 64 8.71 -5.63 4.83
N LEU A 65 8.76 -4.29 4.74
CA LEU A 65 9.44 -3.59 3.65
C LEU A 65 10.95 -3.93 3.59
N ARG A 66 11.65 -3.92 4.73
CA ARG A 66 13.06 -4.33 4.80
C ARG A 66 13.30 -5.75 4.29
N GLN A 67 12.40 -6.69 4.59
CA GLN A 67 12.48 -8.06 4.07
C GLN A 67 12.30 -8.09 2.54
N ARG A 68 11.36 -7.32 1.98
CA ARG A 68 11.19 -7.20 0.51
C ARG A 68 12.46 -6.69 -0.18
N PHE A 69 13.09 -5.64 0.36
CA PHE A 69 14.33 -5.11 -0.19
C PHE A 69 15.54 -6.04 0.00
N THR A 70 15.58 -6.80 1.10
CA THR A 70 16.65 -7.78 1.34
C THR A 70 16.54 -8.94 0.36
N GLN A 71 15.31 -9.40 0.06
CA GLN A 71 15.07 -10.42 -0.97
C GLN A 71 15.46 -9.94 -2.37
N SER A 72 15.07 -8.73 -2.77
CA SER A 72 15.44 -8.19 -4.09
C SER A 72 16.97 -8.06 -4.25
N GLY A 73 17.66 -7.53 -3.22
CA GLY A 73 19.12 -7.33 -3.26
C GLY A 73 19.94 -8.64 -3.26
N ILE A 74 19.48 -9.70 -2.58
CA ILE A 74 20.13 -11.03 -2.62
C ILE A 74 19.89 -11.70 -3.96
N ALA A 75 18.65 -11.64 -4.49
CA ALA A 75 18.31 -12.20 -5.79
C ALA A 75 19.11 -11.54 -6.92
N GLU A 76 19.21 -10.22 -6.93
CA GLU A 76 20.06 -9.46 -7.86
C GLU A 76 21.55 -9.84 -7.77
N LYS A 77 22.08 -9.95 -6.54
CA LYS A 77 23.49 -10.34 -6.34
C LYS A 77 23.77 -11.76 -6.84
N LYS A 78 22.83 -12.69 -6.70
CA LYS A 78 22.96 -14.06 -7.22
C LYS A 78 22.88 -14.10 -8.75
N SER A 79 21.99 -13.30 -9.35
CA SER A 79 21.89 -13.17 -10.81
C SER A 79 23.21 -12.65 -11.42
N ARG A 80 23.88 -11.69 -10.78
CA ARG A 80 25.21 -11.21 -11.22
C ARG A 80 26.32 -12.26 -11.21
N LYS A 81 26.26 -13.27 -10.34
CA LYS A 81 27.25 -14.38 -10.32
C LYS A 81 26.96 -15.47 -11.35
N LEU A 82 25.72 -15.58 -11.83
CA LEU A 82 25.31 -16.59 -12.82
C LEU A 82 25.56 -16.15 -14.26
N GLN A 83 25.79 -14.85 -14.49
CA GLN A 83 26.13 -14.28 -15.80
C GLN A 83 27.61 -13.88 -15.93
N GLY A 84 28.46 -14.33 -15.01
CA GLY A 84 29.90 -14.10 -14.99
C GLY A 84 30.69 -15.37 -15.17
#